data_AF-A0A958BHP6-F1
#
_entry.id   AF-A0A958BHP6-F1
#
_cell.length_a   1.000
_cell.length_b   1.000
_cell.length_c   1.000
_cell.angle_alpha   90.00
_cell.angle_beta   90.00
_cell.angle_gamma   90.00
#
_symmetry.space_group_name_H-M   'P 1'
#
loop_
_entity.id
_entity.type
_entity.pdbx_description
1 polymer ?
#
loop_
_entity_poly.entity_id
_entity_poly.type
_entity_poly.pdbx_seq_one_letter_code
_entity_poly.pdbx_strand_id
1 'polypeptide(L)'
;MIHFRIRFEQLRDRLGAQRRRRLVLRAAWLSLLVPLIGLLARYAGWTPWTAWTGFGLTGLAFVLAWLWQSRRLAGSRLERELDRRFGLAELLTTAVEVDRRGAQSGVEVRLLDDAASAVAGLDGAGRLDRDGTRREAEMLAGLALVLAGLWILMGSLVGLPELERWPGLPPLETQTLDPSGSEPGAGGPGPGSAAGARLAGALGDHAAAGDIARALAQGDPAAAARAARSLADRAGGLSEGGREALADALQEVARELEPIDPELAEALRGSGRELGSDRPTDRAKALEDLASALDALSTRRRPDPSPVQASLRSGPPVAALNADPTVLGLRSSRKPDAPRSSGRTTGASAADAPLEGPAEAPDRAAGPAGIGRIEAAGLQVGTDPQRVPWELRDTVRRYFAPAERAP
;
A
#
# COMPACT_ATOMS: atom_id res chain seq x y z
N MET A 1 -23.11 26.82 -4.54
CA MET A 1 -24.31 26.03 -4.87
C MET A 1 -24.20 25.12 -6.10
N ILE A 2 -24.15 25.58 -7.36
CA ILE A 2 -24.21 24.68 -8.55
C ILE A 2 -23.00 23.71 -8.63
N HIS A 3 -21.82 24.17 -8.23
CA HIS A 3 -20.59 23.36 -8.31
C HIS A 3 -20.57 22.14 -7.38
N PHE A 4 -21.17 22.21 -6.19
CA PHE A 4 -21.14 21.09 -5.23
C PHE A 4 -22.02 19.93 -5.70
N ARG A 5 -23.25 20.23 -6.14
CA ARG A 5 -24.18 19.23 -6.67
C ARG A 5 -23.63 18.50 -7.90
N ILE A 6 -23.03 19.23 -8.84
CA ILE A 6 -22.41 18.64 -10.03
C ILE A 6 -21.25 17.71 -9.63
N ARG A 7 -20.41 18.12 -8.68
CA ARG A 7 -19.30 17.28 -8.19
C ARG A 7 -19.81 16.01 -7.49
N PHE A 8 -20.89 16.12 -6.72
CA PHE A 8 -21.47 14.97 -6.02
C PHE A 8 -22.08 13.95 -7.01
N GLU A 9 -22.87 14.42 -7.98
CA GLU A 9 -23.43 13.55 -9.03
C GLU A 9 -22.31 12.88 -9.84
N GLN A 10 -21.25 13.62 -10.19
CA GLN A 10 -20.06 13.05 -10.86
C GLN A 10 -19.33 12.00 -10.01
N LEU A 11 -19.22 12.22 -8.70
CA LEU A 11 -18.56 11.26 -7.80
C LEU A 11 -19.38 9.98 -7.67
N ARG A 12 -20.70 10.11 -7.51
CA ARG A 12 -21.63 8.97 -7.44
C ARG A 12 -21.58 8.14 -8.72
N ASP A 13 -21.61 8.79 -9.88
CA ASP A 13 -21.55 8.12 -11.18
C ASP A 13 -20.19 7.43 -11.39
N ARG A 14 -19.08 8.04 -10.97
CA ARG A 14 -17.74 7.43 -11.02
C ARG A 14 -17.61 6.20 -10.14
N LEU A 15 -18.08 6.26 -8.89
CA LEU A 15 -18.04 5.13 -7.97
C LEU A 15 -18.94 3.98 -8.47
N GLY A 16 -20.11 4.31 -9.01
CA GLY A 16 -21.00 3.34 -9.66
C GLY A 16 -20.35 2.67 -10.88
N ALA A 17 -19.64 3.44 -11.72
CA ALA A 17 -18.94 2.93 -12.89
C ALA A 17 -17.76 2.01 -12.52
N GLN A 18 -16.97 2.35 -11.49
CA GLN A 18 -15.84 1.53 -11.05
C GLN A 18 -16.27 0.15 -10.52
N ARG A 19 -17.34 0.09 -9.72
CA ARG A 19 -17.86 -1.20 -9.24
C ARG A 19 -18.36 -2.08 -10.38
N ARG A 20 -19.07 -1.48 -11.35
CA ARG A 20 -19.51 -2.20 -12.55
C ARG A 20 -18.33 -2.78 -13.31
N ARG A 21 -17.24 -2.02 -13.46
CA ARG A 21 -16.02 -2.52 -14.13
C ARG A 21 -15.45 -3.75 -13.43
N ARG A 22 -15.27 -3.72 -12.10
CA ARG A 22 -14.75 -4.88 -11.34
C ARG A 22 -15.60 -6.13 -11.48
N LEU A 23 -16.92 -5.97 -11.43
CA LEU A 23 -17.84 -7.07 -11.58
C LEU A 23 -17.80 -7.67 -12.99
N VAL A 24 -17.77 -6.82 -14.02
CA VAL A 24 -17.57 -7.25 -15.41
C VAL A 24 -16.22 -7.96 -15.57
N LEU A 25 -15.18 -7.46 -14.91
CA LEU A 25 -13.84 -8.05 -14.95
C LEU A 25 -13.81 -9.47 -14.35
N ARG A 26 -14.43 -9.66 -13.18
CA ARG A 26 -14.55 -10.97 -12.53
C ARG A 26 -15.42 -11.93 -13.34
N ALA A 27 -16.51 -11.43 -13.92
CA ALA A 27 -17.36 -12.23 -14.79
C ALA A 27 -16.62 -12.66 -16.07
N ALA A 28 -15.80 -11.77 -16.64
CA ALA A 28 -14.94 -12.10 -17.78
C ALA A 28 -13.92 -13.18 -17.39
N TRP A 29 -13.30 -13.08 -16.21
CA TRP A 29 -12.38 -14.10 -15.68
C TRP A 29 -13.05 -15.48 -15.56
N LEU A 30 -14.24 -15.53 -14.95
CA LEU A 30 -15.01 -16.77 -14.82
C LEU A 30 -15.43 -17.33 -16.17
N SER A 31 -15.88 -16.48 -17.10
CA SER A 31 -16.22 -16.88 -18.47
C SER A 31 -15.01 -17.47 -19.22
N LEU A 32 -13.80 -17.02 -18.88
CA LEU A 32 -12.57 -17.47 -19.51
C LEU A 32 -12.07 -18.80 -18.92
N LEU A 33 -12.37 -19.08 -17.65
CA LEU A 33 -12.06 -20.35 -17.00
C LEU A 33 -12.87 -21.53 -17.55
N VAL A 34 -14.13 -21.30 -17.95
CA VAL A 34 -15.01 -22.34 -18.50
C VAL A 34 -14.41 -23.04 -19.74
N PRO A 35 -13.99 -22.31 -20.81
CA PRO A 35 -13.37 -22.95 -21.96
C PRO A 35 -12.00 -23.54 -21.63
N LEU A 36 -11.25 -23.00 -20.66
CA LEU A 36 -9.98 -23.57 -20.20
C LEU A 36 -10.19 -24.97 -19.60
N ILE A 37 -11.19 -25.14 -18.73
CA ILE A 37 -11.57 -26.43 -18.14
C ILE A 37 -12.03 -27.40 -19.23
N GLY A 38 -12.83 -26.92 -20.20
CA GLY A 38 -13.25 -27.74 -21.35
C GLY A 38 -12.07 -28.21 -22.20
N LEU A 39 -11.07 -27.36 -22.39
CA LEU A 39 -9.86 -27.69 -23.13
C LEU A 39 -8.98 -28.70 -22.38
N LEU A 40 -8.88 -28.57 -21.05
CA LEU A 40 -8.21 -29.55 -20.18
C LEU A 40 -8.91 -30.91 -20.22
N ALA A 41 -10.24 -30.93 -20.17
CA ALA A 41 -11.04 -32.16 -20.28
C ALA A 41 -10.86 -32.83 -21.66
N ARG A 42 -10.72 -32.04 -22.73
CA ARG A 42 -10.38 -32.58 -24.06
C ARG A 42 -9.01 -33.24 -24.07
N TYR A 43 -8.00 -32.59 -23.46
CA TYR A 43 -6.65 -33.15 -23.37
C TYR A 43 -6.62 -34.47 -22.59
N ALA A 44 -7.47 -34.59 -21.56
CA ALA A 44 -7.66 -35.83 -20.82
C ALA A 44 -8.40 -36.94 -21.61
N GLY A 45 -8.85 -36.67 -22.84
CA GLY A 45 -9.62 -37.62 -23.66
C GLY A 45 -11.07 -37.79 -23.23
N TRP A 46 -11.60 -36.89 -22.39
CA TRP A 46 -12.86 -37.11 -21.67
C TRP A 46 -14.13 -36.66 -22.40
N THR A 47 -14.11 -36.19 -23.66
CA THR A 47 -15.32 -35.52 -24.20
C THR A 47 -15.79 -35.87 -25.63
N PRO A 48 -17.08 -36.24 -25.79
CA PRO A 48 -17.79 -36.28 -27.08
C PRO A 48 -18.22 -34.89 -27.56
N TRP A 49 -18.32 -34.71 -28.88
CA TRP A 49 -18.56 -33.43 -29.59
C TRP A 49 -19.73 -32.60 -29.03
N THR A 50 -20.82 -33.23 -28.58
CA THR A 50 -22.03 -32.55 -28.08
C THR A 50 -21.82 -31.75 -26.80
N ALA A 51 -20.75 -32.01 -26.03
CA ALA A 51 -20.44 -31.25 -24.83
C ALA A 51 -20.06 -29.78 -25.13
N TRP A 52 -19.53 -29.49 -26.33
CA TRP A 52 -18.97 -28.17 -26.65
C TRP A 52 -20.01 -27.07 -26.77
N THR A 53 -21.18 -27.34 -27.38
CA THR A 53 -22.26 -26.35 -27.50
C THR A 53 -22.93 -26.09 -26.15
N GLY A 54 -23.02 -27.13 -25.31
CA GLY A 54 -23.54 -27.03 -23.96
C GLY A 54 -22.70 -26.13 -23.06
N PHE A 55 -21.37 -26.26 -23.08
CA PHE A 55 -20.49 -25.42 -22.26
C PHE A 55 -20.48 -23.95 -22.69
N GLY A 56 -20.56 -23.68 -24.00
CA GLY A 56 -20.66 -22.31 -24.50
C GLY A 56 -21.96 -21.60 -24.05
N LEU A 57 -23.10 -22.28 -24.18
CA LEU A 57 -24.40 -21.72 -23.78
C LEU A 57 -24.55 -21.59 -22.26
N THR A 58 -24.07 -22.56 -21.49
CA THR A 58 -24.11 -22.50 -20.02
C THR A 58 -23.17 -21.43 -19.46
N GLY A 59 -21.98 -21.27 -20.04
CA GLY A 59 -21.08 -20.16 -19.69
C GLY A 59 -21.73 -18.80 -19.95
N LEU A 60 -22.34 -18.61 -21.13
CA LEU A 60 -23.04 -17.38 -21.48
C LEU A 60 -24.23 -17.10 -20.53
N ALA A 61 -25.06 -18.11 -20.26
CA ALA A 61 -26.20 -17.99 -19.36
C ALA A 61 -25.77 -17.65 -17.93
N PHE A 62 -24.67 -18.25 -17.45
CA PHE A 62 -24.13 -17.96 -16.13
C PHE A 62 -23.60 -16.52 -16.03
N VAL A 63 -22.89 -16.04 -17.05
CA VAL A 63 -22.42 -14.63 -17.10
C VAL A 63 -23.61 -13.66 -17.10
N LEU A 64 -24.65 -13.93 -17.88
CA LEU A 64 -25.86 -13.10 -17.93
C LEU A 64 -26.63 -13.10 -16.60
N ALA A 65 -26.83 -14.27 -15.99
CA ALA A 65 -27.47 -14.40 -14.69
C ALA A 65 -26.68 -13.67 -13.59
N TRP A 66 -25.35 -13.79 -13.62
CA TRP A 66 -24.46 -13.09 -12.69
C TRP A 66 -24.50 -11.57 -12.87
N LEU A 67 -24.50 -11.07 -14.11
CA LEU A 67 -24.66 -9.63 -14.41
C LEU A 67 -26.02 -9.10 -13.93
N TRP A 68 -27.08 -9.90 -14.04
CA TRP A 68 -28.41 -9.53 -13.56
C TRP A 68 -28.50 -9.52 -12.03
N GLN A 69 -27.94 -10.53 -11.37
CA GLN A 69 -27.90 -10.64 -9.91
C GLN A 69 -27.03 -9.56 -9.27
N SER A 70 -25.87 -9.27 -9.86
CA SER A 70 -24.97 -8.22 -9.37
C SER A 70 -25.59 -6.83 -9.50
N ARG A 71 -26.40 -6.58 -10.55
CA ARG A 71 -27.23 -5.37 -10.64
C ARG A 71 -28.23 -5.24 -9.49
N ARG A 72 -28.85 -6.33 -9.06
CA ARG A 72 -29.83 -6.32 -7.95
C ARG A 72 -29.19 -6.17 -6.57
N LEU A 73 -28.02 -6.77 -6.34
CA LEU A 73 -27.39 -6.81 -5.01
C LEU A 73 -26.50 -5.60 -4.71
N ALA A 74 -25.94 -4.95 -5.73
CA ALA A 74 -24.97 -3.86 -5.54
C ALA A 74 -25.56 -2.56 -4.96
N GLY A 75 -26.88 -2.35 -5.06
CA GLY A 75 -27.52 -1.12 -4.58
C GLY A 75 -27.70 -1.07 -3.06
N SER A 76 -28.09 -2.17 -2.42
CA SER A 76 -28.78 -2.02 -1.12
C SER A 76 -27.94 -2.29 0.12
N ARG A 77 -26.90 -3.13 0.08
CA ARG A 77 -26.14 -3.50 1.29
C ARG A 77 -24.97 -2.56 1.56
N LEU A 78 -24.27 -2.15 0.52
CA LEU A 78 -23.04 -1.37 0.67
C LEU A 78 -23.31 0.11 0.88
N GLU A 79 -24.43 0.62 0.35
CA GLU A 79 -24.96 1.93 0.75
C GLU A 79 -25.31 1.91 2.23
N ARG A 80 -26.04 0.90 2.72
CA ARG A 80 -26.35 0.75 4.15
C ARG A 80 -25.12 0.61 5.05
N GLU A 81 -24.07 -0.07 4.61
CA GLU A 81 -22.85 -0.28 5.41
C GLU A 81 -21.95 0.98 5.47
N LEU A 82 -21.76 1.66 4.33
CA LEU A 82 -21.03 2.94 4.27
C LEU A 82 -21.79 4.04 5.01
N ASP A 83 -23.11 4.05 4.87
CA ASP A 83 -23.98 4.99 5.56
C ASP A 83 -23.98 4.73 7.06
N ARG A 84 -24.03 3.47 7.51
CA ARG A 84 -23.87 3.11 8.93
C ARG A 84 -22.51 3.48 9.51
N ARG A 85 -21.42 3.24 8.78
CA ARG A 85 -20.06 3.44 9.33
C ARG A 85 -19.65 4.90 9.41
N PHE A 86 -20.14 5.73 8.50
CA PHE A 86 -19.68 7.11 8.39
C PHE A 86 -20.79 8.14 8.60
N GLY A 87 -22.04 7.72 8.79
CA GLY A 87 -23.18 8.64 8.84
C GLY A 87 -23.21 9.55 7.61
N LEU A 88 -22.74 9.05 6.46
CA LEU A 88 -22.42 9.88 5.29
C LEU A 88 -23.66 10.56 4.74
N ALA A 89 -24.82 9.89 4.74
CA ALA A 89 -26.06 10.52 4.31
C ALA A 89 -26.40 11.70 5.23
N GLU A 90 -26.27 11.54 6.54
CA GLU A 90 -26.61 12.55 7.54
C GLU A 90 -25.63 13.72 7.54
N LEU A 91 -24.32 13.44 7.47
CA LEU A 91 -23.28 14.47 7.31
C LEU A 91 -23.44 15.24 6.00
N LEU A 92 -23.69 14.56 4.87
CA LEU A 92 -23.81 15.22 3.58
C LEU A 92 -25.12 16.00 3.43
N THR A 93 -26.23 15.49 3.96
CA THR A 93 -27.50 16.26 3.98
C THR A 93 -27.37 17.47 4.88
N THR A 94 -26.78 17.32 6.06
CA THR A 94 -26.54 18.45 6.97
C THR A 94 -25.60 19.47 6.34
N ALA A 95 -24.49 19.04 5.74
CA ALA A 95 -23.55 19.93 5.05
C ALA A 95 -24.21 20.66 3.87
N VAL A 96 -25.05 19.99 3.08
CA VAL A 96 -25.79 20.64 1.97
C VAL A 96 -26.81 21.65 2.49
N GLU A 97 -27.49 21.34 3.60
CA GLU A 97 -28.47 22.24 4.19
C GLU A 97 -27.80 23.47 4.82
N VAL A 98 -26.65 23.29 5.46
CA VAL A 98 -25.79 24.37 5.98
C VAL A 98 -25.21 25.22 4.84
N ASP A 99 -24.70 24.62 3.77
CA ASP A 99 -24.22 25.36 2.58
C ASP A 99 -25.34 26.19 1.95
N ARG A 100 -26.56 25.64 1.87
CA ARG A 100 -27.72 26.31 1.28
C ARG A 100 -28.20 27.51 2.10
N ARG A 101 -28.14 27.43 3.42
CA ARG A 101 -28.48 28.54 4.33
C ARG A 101 -27.36 29.59 4.42
N GLY A 102 -26.17 29.24 3.92
CA GLY A 102 -24.92 29.97 4.14
C GLY A 102 -24.46 29.78 5.57
N ALA A 103 -23.23 29.28 5.77
CA ALA A 103 -22.72 29.06 7.13
C ALA A 103 -22.68 30.38 7.91
N GLN A 104 -23.42 30.45 9.01
CA GLN A 104 -23.55 31.62 9.88
C GLN A 104 -22.73 31.46 11.17
N SER A 105 -22.36 30.22 11.53
CA SER A 105 -21.57 29.91 12.73
C SER A 105 -20.23 29.22 12.42
N GLY A 106 -19.25 29.36 13.32
CA GLY A 106 -17.96 28.69 13.19
C GLY A 106 -18.05 27.16 13.21
N VAL A 107 -19.07 26.61 13.87
CA VAL A 107 -19.34 25.15 13.89
C VAL A 107 -19.79 24.68 12.51
N GLU A 108 -20.66 25.43 11.85
CA GLU A 108 -21.12 25.14 10.49
C GLU A 108 -19.98 25.18 9.46
N VAL A 109 -19.05 26.13 9.59
CA VAL A 109 -17.84 26.19 8.76
C VAL A 109 -16.98 24.95 8.96
N ARG A 110 -16.80 24.49 10.22
CA ARG A 110 -16.01 23.29 10.51
C ARG A 110 -16.69 22.02 10.01
N LEU A 111 -18.01 21.95 10.06
CA LEU A 111 -18.80 20.83 9.53
C LEU A 111 -18.68 20.74 8.00
N LEU A 112 -18.66 21.89 7.32
CA LEU A 112 -18.38 21.96 5.87
C LEU A 112 -16.94 21.51 5.53
N ASP A 113 -15.96 21.88 6.36
CA ASP A 113 -14.55 21.51 6.16
C ASP A 113 -14.31 20.00 6.43
N ASP A 114 -14.95 19.45 7.46
CA ASP A 114 -14.94 18.01 7.75
C ASP A 114 -15.61 17.21 6.62
N ALA A 115 -16.75 17.69 6.11
CA ALA A 115 -17.41 17.08 4.95
C ALA A 115 -16.54 17.16 3.68
N ALA A 116 -15.87 18.29 3.44
CA ALA A 116 -14.95 18.45 2.31
C ALA A 116 -13.73 17.53 2.42
N SER A 117 -13.17 17.39 3.63
CA SER A 117 -12.04 16.51 3.94
C SER A 117 -12.40 15.04 3.77
N ALA A 118 -13.59 14.64 4.21
CA ALA A 118 -14.11 13.29 3.99
C ALA A 118 -14.26 12.96 2.50
N VAL A 119 -14.78 13.91 1.70
CA VAL A 119 -14.89 13.75 0.24
C VAL A 119 -13.51 13.69 -0.43
N ALA A 120 -12.56 14.52 -0.01
CA ALA A 120 -11.19 14.49 -0.53
C ALA A 120 -10.48 13.16 -0.22
N GLY A 121 -10.72 12.58 0.96
CA GLY A 121 -10.23 11.25 1.33
C GLY A 121 -10.78 10.14 0.43
N LEU A 122 -12.07 10.21 0.07
CA LEU A 122 -12.70 9.27 -0.86
C LEU A 122 -12.11 9.37 -2.28
N ASP A 123 -11.77 10.57 -2.75
CA ASP A 123 -11.09 10.77 -4.04
C ASP A 123 -9.68 10.18 -4.06
N GLY A 124 -8.95 10.24 -2.93
CA GLY A 124 -7.64 9.62 -2.75
C GLY A 124 -7.69 8.09 -2.84
N ALA A 125 -8.65 7.47 -2.16
CA ALA A 125 -8.86 6.02 -2.21
C ALA A 125 -9.18 5.52 -3.64
N GLY A 126 -9.90 6.32 -4.43
CA GLY A 126 -10.21 6.00 -5.83
C GLY A 126 -8.99 5.99 -6.76
N ARG A 127 -7.89 6.68 -6.42
CA ARG A 127 -6.65 6.67 -7.22
C ARG A 127 -5.87 5.38 -7.05
N LEU A 128 -5.71 4.90 -5.81
CA LEU A 128 -5.03 3.62 -5.52
C LEU A 128 -5.74 2.44 -6.20
N ASP A 129 -7.06 2.54 -6.35
CA ASP A 129 -7.87 1.49 -6.98
C ASP A 129 -7.71 1.43 -8.52
N ARG A 130 -7.38 2.56 -9.17
CA ARG A 130 -7.21 2.61 -10.64
C ARG A 130 -6.04 1.77 -11.10
N ASP A 131 -4.92 1.81 -10.40
CA ASP A 131 -3.72 1.05 -10.75
C ASP A 131 -3.99 -0.46 -10.63
N GLY A 132 -4.78 -0.86 -9.64
CA GLY A 132 -5.28 -2.23 -9.52
C GLY A 132 -6.11 -2.65 -10.73
N THR A 133 -7.14 -1.86 -11.11
CA THR A 133 -8.00 -2.22 -12.25
C THR A 133 -7.25 -2.29 -13.59
N ARG A 134 -6.20 -1.48 -13.77
CA ARG A 134 -5.37 -1.52 -14.97
C ARG A 134 -4.56 -2.81 -15.02
N ARG A 135 -3.90 -3.18 -13.92
CA ARG A 135 -3.14 -4.45 -13.82
C ARG A 135 -4.04 -5.66 -14.04
N GLU A 136 -5.24 -5.66 -13.45
CA GLU A 136 -6.20 -6.75 -13.66
C GLU A 136 -6.65 -6.84 -15.14
N ALA A 137 -6.86 -5.70 -15.82
CA ALA A 137 -7.19 -5.66 -17.24
C ALA A 137 -6.02 -6.15 -18.12
N GLU A 138 -4.78 -5.81 -17.77
CA GLU A 138 -3.56 -6.29 -18.43
C GLU A 138 -3.41 -7.81 -18.26
N MET A 139 -3.66 -8.35 -17.06
CA MET A 139 -3.66 -9.80 -16.83
C MET A 139 -4.73 -10.52 -17.65
N LEU A 140 -5.94 -9.94 -17.75
CA LEU A 140 -7.01 -10.51 -18.58
C LEU A 140 -6.67 -10.49 -20.07
N ALA A 141 -6.10 -9.39 -20.56
CA ALA A 141 -5.65 -9.30 -21.95
C ALA A 141 -4.58 -10.36 -22.24
N GLY A 142 -3.61 -10.52 -21.33
CA GLY A 142 -2.60 -11.58 -21.42
C GLY A 142 -3.21 -12.98 -21.43
N LEU A 143 -4.14 -13.27 -20.52
CA LEU A 143 -4.78 -14.57 -20.43
C LEU A 143 -5.66 -14.88 -21.66
N ALA A 144 -6.39 -13.89 -22.17
CA ALA A 144 -7.16 -14.02 -23.41
C ALA A 144 -6.25 -14.30 -24.61
N LEU A 145 -5.09 -13.66 -24.67
CA LEU A 145 -4.10 -13.87 -25.74
C LEU A 145 -3.48 -15.27 -25.67
N VAL A 146 -3.17 -15.77 -24.46
CA VAL A 146 -2.70 -17.15 -24.25
C VAL A 146 -3.74 -18.16 -24.70
N LEU A 147 -5.01 -17.96 -24.33
CA LEU A 147 -6.11 -18.83 -24.77
C LEU A 147 -6.33 -18.79 -26.28
N ALA A 148 -6.25 -17.61 -26.90
CA ALA A 148 -6.32 -17.47 -28.35
C ALA A 148 -5.16 -18.21 -29.03
N GLY A 149 -3.94 -18.06 -28.52
CA GLY A 149 -2.76 -18.77 -29.02
C GLY A 149 -2.89 -20.30 -28.88
N LEU A 150 -3.36 -20.77 -27.73
CA LEU A 150 -3.59 -22.20 -27.47
C LEU A 150 -4.69 -22.77 -28.39
N TRP A 151 -5.74 -21.99 -28.64
CA TRP A 151 -6.82 -22.38 -29.53
C TRP A 151 -6.35 -22.49 -30.99
N ILE A 152 -5.54 -21.53 -31.46
CA ILE A 152 -4.91 -21.58 -32.80
C ILE A 152 -3.97 -22.79 -32.91
N LEU A 153 -3.13 -23.02 -31.90
CA LEU A 153 -2.20 -24.15 -31.87
C LEU A 153 -2.97 -25.48 -31.96
N MET A 154 -3.99 -25.67 -31.12
CA MET A 154 -4.85 -26.86 -31.12
C MET A 154 -5.59 -27.06 -32.45
N GLY A 155 -6.11 -25.98 -33.05
CA GLY A 155 -6.76 -26.03 -34.36
C GLY A 155 -5.79 -26.44 -35.47
N SER A 156 -4.55 -25.98 -35.41
CA SER A 156 -3.52 -26.34 -36.39
C SER A 156 -3.07 -27.80 -36.29
N LEU A 157 -3.07 -28.39 -35.08
CA LEU A 157 -2.71 -29.79 -34.89
C LEU A 157 -3.76 -30.77 -35.43
N VAL A 158 -5.04 -30.38 -35.47
CA VAL A 158 -6.14 -31.25 -35.97
C VAL A 158 -6.13 -31.38 -37.51
N GLY A 159 -5.39 -30.51 -38.21
CA GLY A 159 -5.26 -30.54 -39.66
C GLY A 159 -3.98 -31.19 -40.18
N LEU A 160 -3.11 -31.73 -39.30
CA LEU A 160 -1.97 -32.51 -39.77
C LEU A 160 -2.52 -33.83 -40.29
N PRO A 161 -2.48 -34.08 -41.62
CA PRO A 161 -2.85 -35.38 -42.15
C PRO A 161 -1.96 -36.38 -41.42
N GLU A 162 -2.60 -37.39 -40.84
CA GLU A 162 -2.01 -38.55 -40.19
C GLU A 162 -0.56 -38.74 -40.68
N LEU A 163 0.43 -38.36 -39.85
CA LEU A 163 1.82 -38.81 -40.00
C LEU A 163 1.93 -40.32 -39.67
N GLU A 164 0.86 -41.05 -39.96
CA GLU A 164 0.73 -42.48 -39.90
C GLU A 164 1.75 -43.04 -40.89
N ARG A 165 2.78 -43.64 -40.31
CA ARG A 165 3.99 -44.16 -40.94
C ARG A 165 5.04 -43.09 -41.25
N TRP A 166 5.71 -42.63 -40.19
CA TRP A 166 7.16 -42.56 -40.29
C TRP A 166 7.69 -43.96 -40.64
N PRO A 167 8.25 -44.18 -41.85
CA PRO A 167 8.81 -45.46 -42.23
C PRO A 167 9.95 -45.79 -41.26
N GLY A 168 9.94 -47.02 -40.73
CA GLY A 168 10.71 -47.46 -39.57
C GLY A 168 12.08 -46.82 -39.43
N LEU A 169 12.20 -45.97 -38.40
CA LEU A 169 13.49 -45.53 -37.92
C LEU A 169 14.24 -46.75 -37.35
N PRO A 170 15.49 -46.99 -37.76
CA PRO A 170 16.32 -48.03 -37.15
C PRO A 170 16.51 -47.76 -35.64
N PRO A 171 16.70 -48.80 -34.82
CA PRO A 171 16.85 -48.65 -33.38
C PRO A 171 18.04 -47.73 -33.08
N LEU A 172 17.76 -46.58 -32.47
CA LEU A 172 18.78 -45.68 -31.96
C LEU A 172 19.47 -46.38 -30.78
N GLU A 173 20.74 -46.72 -30.99
CA GLU A 173 21.66 -47.07 -29.92
C GLU A 173 21.63 -45.99 -28.85
N THR A 174 21.53 -46.44 -27.60
CA THR A 174 21.56 -45.64 -26.40
C THR A 174 22.94 -45.00 -26.29
N GLN A 175 23.11 -43.82 -26.87
CA GLN A 175 24.28 -43.00 -26.66
C GLN A 175 24.16 -42.38 -25.26
N THR A 176 24.80 -43.02 -24.29
CA THR A 176 25.08 -42.50 -22.95
C THR A 176 25.67 -41.09 -23.07
N LEU A 177 24.84 -40.08 -22.82
CA LEU A 177 25.33 -38.72 -22.57
C LEU A 177 25.94 -38.67 -21.17
N ASP A 178 27.25 -38.49 -21.13
CA ASP A 178 28.00 -38.01 -19.97
C ASP A 178 27.47 -36.63 -19.52
N PRO A 179 27.19 -36.41 -18.22
CA PRO A 179 26.87 -35.10 -17.68
C PRO A 179 28.15 -34.27 -17.51
N SER A 180 28.65 -33.70 -18.60
CA SER A 180 29.51 -32.51 -18.57
C SER A 180 28.63 -31.31 -18.98
N GLY A 181 28.29 -30.39 -18.08
CA GLY A 181 29.25 -29.52 -17.43
C GLY A 181 29.25 -28.19 -18.17
N SER A 182 28.34 -27.29 -17.79
CA SER A 182 28.37 -25.89 -18.21
C SER A 182 27.82 -25.04 -17.06
N GLU A 183 28.59 -25.04 -15.97
CA GLU A 183 28.50 -24.03 -14.92
C GLU A 183 28.86 -22.66 -15.53
N PRO A 184 28.01 -21.63 -15.37
CA PRO A 184 28.39 -20.27 -15.70
C PRO A 184 29.51 -19.81 -14.75
N GLY A 185 30.61 -19.36 -15.36
CA GLY A 185 31.83 -18.79 -14.77
C GLY A 185 31.79 -18.40 -13.29
N ALA A 186 32.61 -19.11 -12.53
CA ALA A 186 32.91 -18.93 -11.12
C ALA A 186 33.53 -17.56 -10.79
N GLY A 187 32.67 -16.58 -10.49
CA GLY A 187 32.94 -15.66 -9.39
C GLY A 187 32.29 -16.27 -8.15
N GLY A 188 33.00 -17.16 -7.47
CA GLY A 188 32.47 -17.91 -6.33
C GLY A 188 31.77 -16.97 -5.34
N PRO A 189 30.45 -17.14 -5.09
CA PRO A 189 29.74 -16.31 -4.14
C PRO A 189 30.42 -16.50 -2.78
N GLY A 190 31.13 -15.47 -2.31
CA GLY A 190 31.70 -15.50 -0.96
C GLY A 190 30.62 -15.84 0.08
N PRO A 191 30.97 -16.36 1.26
CA PRO A 191 30.00 -16.84 2.25
C PRO A 191 28.87 -15.82 2.56
N GLY A 192 29.15 -14.51 2.48
CA GLY A 192 28.14 -13.46 2.66
C GLY A 192 27.14 -13.26 1.51
N SER A 193 27.37 -13.76 0.29
CA SER A 193 26.38 -13.66 -0.81
C SER A 193 25.40 -14.83 -0.80
N ALA A 194 25.77 -15.98 -0.24
CA ALA A 194 24.83 -17.09 -0.03
C ALA A 194 23.76 -16.70 1.01
N ALA A 195 24.17 -16.07 2.10
CA ALA A 195 23.27 -15.49 3.10
C ALA A 195 22.35 -14.41 2.49
N GLY A 196 22.91 -13.47 1.73
CA GLY A 196 22.14 -12.41 1.07
C GLY A 196 21.14 -12.93 0.03
N ALA A 197 21.49 -13.98 -0.73
CA ALA A 197 20.60 -14.59 -1.70
C ALA A 197 19.43 -15.35 -1.06
N ARG A 198 19.67 -16.07 0.06
CA ARG A 198 18.59 -16.74 0.82
C ARG A 198 17.64 -15.72 1.44
N LEU A 199 18.18 -14.68 2.07
CA LEU A 199 17.42 -13.57 2.62
C LEU A 199 16.60 -12.85 1.52
N ALA A 200 17.18 -12.69 0.32
CA ALA A 200 16.45 -12.14 -0.82
C ALA A 200 15.32 -13.05 -1.32
N GLY A 201 15.51 -14.37 -1.31
CA GLY A 201 14.44 -15.33 -1.65
C GLY A 201 13.27 -15.21 -0.69
N ALA A 202 13.54 -15.30 0.62
CA ALA A 202 12.50 -15.24 1.66
C ALA A 202 11.77 -13.88 1.69
N LEU A 203 12.48 -12.77 1.49
CA LEU A 203 11.86 -11.43 1.43
C LEU A 203 11.17 -11.15 0.08
N GLY A 204 11.54 -11.85 -0.99
CA GLY A 204 10.99 -11.66 -2.33
C GLY A 204 9.51 -12.01 -2.44
N ASP A 205 9.05 -12.96 -1.63
CA ASP A 205 7.64 -13.38 -1.58
C ASP A 205 6.74 -12.34 -0.90
N HIS A 206 7.34 -11.35 -0.22
CA HIS A 206 6.62 -10.28 0.44
C HIS A 206 6.77 -8.95 -0.32
N ALA A 207 5.68 -8.48 -0.94
CA ALA A 207 5.68 -7.26 -1.77
C ALA A 207 6.22 -6.00 -1.06
N ALA A 208 6.13 -5.93 0.27
CA ALA A 208 6.65 -4.81 1.06
C ALA A 208 8.20 -4.84 1.21
N ALA A 209 8.82 -6.02 1.15
CA ALA A 209 10.26 -6.21 1.33
C ALA A 209 11.02 -6.46 0.02
N GLY A 210 10.33 -6.45 -1.12
CA GLY A 210 10.93 -6.76 -2.43
C GLY A 210 12.10 -5.85 -2.83
N ASP A 211 12.13 -4.59 -2.38
CA ASP A 211 13.26 -3.69 -2.66
C ASP A 211 14.50 -4.04 -1.82
N ILE A 212 14.32 -4.49 -0.57
CA ILE A 212 15.39 -4.97 0.31
C ILE A 212 15.95 -6.28 -0.28
N ALA A 213 15.05 -7.20 -0.64
CA ALA A 213 15.40 -8.47 -1.28
C ALA A 213 16.25 -8.26 -2.54
N ARG A 214 15.81 -7.37 -3.44
CA ARG A 214 16.52 -7.09 -4.69
C ARG A 214 17.92 -6.52 -4.45
N ALA A 215 18.07 -5.61 -3.48
CA ALA A 215 19.36 -5.04 -3.13
C ALA A 215 20.32 -6.09 -2.56
N LEU A 216 19.82 -6.99 -1.71
CA LEU A 216 20.61 -8.10 -1.15
C LEU A 216 21.01 -9.13 -2.20
N ALA A 217 20.11 -9.44 -3.15
CA ALA A 217 20.41 -10.32 -4.29
C ALA A 217 21.52 -9.75 -5.19
N GLN A 218 21.59 -8.41 -5.31
CA GLN A 218 22.65 -7.71 -6.03
C GLN A 218 23.97 -7.62 -5.23
N GLY A 219 23.97 -8.05 -3.97
CA GLY A 219 25.13 -7.94 -3.09
C GLY A 219 25.42 -6.51 -2.62
N ASP A 220 24.43 -5.61 -2.65
CA ASP A 220 24.54 -4.22 -2.18
C ASP A 220 23.82 -4.04 -0.83
N PRO A 221 24.49 -4.30 0.31
CA PRO A 221 23.91 -4.12 1.64
C PRO A 221 23.58 -2.65 1.96
N ALA A 222 24.26 -1.69 1.33
CA ALA A 222 23.97 -0.26 1.54
C ALA A 222 22.65 0.13 0.86
N ALA A 223 22.36 -0.42 -0.33
CA ALA A 223 21.04 -0.29 -0.95
C ALA A 223 19.95 -0.99 -0.13
N ALA A 224 20.25 -2.15 0.46
CA ALA A 224 19.31 -2.86 1.33
C ALA A 224 18.96 -2.04 2.58
N ALA A 225 19.96 -1.42 3.22
CA ALA A 225 19.75 -0.53 4.36
C ALA A 225 18.89 0.71 3.99
N ARG A 226 19.13 1.32 2.82
CA ARG A 226 18.28 2.44 2.32
C ARG A 226 16.83 1.99 2.08
N ALA A 227 16.64 0.80 1.50
CA ALA A 227 15.31 0.24 1.29
C ALA A 227 14.60 -0.07 2.61
N ALA A 228 15.33 -0.55 3.63
CA ALA A 228 14.82 -0.76 4.98
C ALA A 228 14.37 0.55 5.65
N ARG A 229 15.16 1.62 5.56
CA ARG A 229 14.76 2.96 6.06
C ARG A 229 13.50 3.48 5.36
N SER A 230 13.41 3.34 4.03
CA SER A 230 12.21 3.71 3.28
C SER A 230 10.99 2.83 3.64
N LEU A 231 11.21 1.58 4.01
CA LEU A 231 10.16 0.72 4.54
C LEU A 231 9.72 1.19 5.94
N ALA A 232 10.65 1.62 6.79
CA ALA A 232 10.36 2.22 8.10
C ALA A 232 9.47 3.46 7.99
N ASP A 233 9.78 4.37 7.07
CA ASP A 233 8.95 5.56 6.79
C ASP A 233 7.53 5.18 6.34
N ARG A 234 7.39 4.05 5.62
CA ARG A 234 6.09 3.53 5.14
C ARG A 234 5.39 2.62 6.14
N ALA A 235 6.08 2.14 7.17
CA ALA A 235 5.57 1.11 8.09
C ALA A 235 4.37 1.59 8.91
N GLY A 236 4.28 2.90 9.16
CA GLY A 236 3.10 3.51 9.78
C GLY A 236 1.80 3.32 8.98
N GLY A 237 1.92 3.09 7.66
CA GLY A 237 0.79 2.81 6.76
C GLY A 237 0.56 1.33 6.46
N LEU A 238 1.38 0.40 7.00
CA LEU A 238 1.17 -1.04 6.79
C LEU A 238 -0.07 -1.51 7.56
N SER A 239 -0.88 -2.37 6.92
CA SER A 239 -1.97 -3.07 7.59
C SER A 239 -1.43 -4.00 8.68
N GLU A 240 -2.28 -4.34 9.66
CA GLU A 240 -1.90 -5.24 10.76
C GLU A 240 -1.37 -6.58 10.27
N GLY A 241 -2.11 -7.27 9.39
CA GLY A 241 -1.63 -8.52 8.78
C GLY A 241 -0.38 -8.36 7.90
N GLY A 242 -0.12 -7.18 7.34
CA GLY A 242 1.12 -6.91 6.62
C GLY A 242 2.33 -6.78 7.54
N ARG A 243 2.13 -6.29 8.76
CA ARG A 243 3.18 -6.21 9.79
C ARG A 243 3.48 -7.57 10.39
N GLU A 244 2.45 -8.35 10.71
CA GLU A 244 2.59 -9.71 11.23
C GLU A 244 3.32 -10.61 10.22
N ALA A 245 2.93 -10.58 8.95
CA ALA A 245 3.61 -11.33 7.89
C ALA A 245 5.09 -10.94 7.74
N LEU A 246 5.43 -9.64 7.87
CA LEU A 246 6.82 -9.19 7.82
C LEU A 246 7.61 -9.64 9.06
N ALA A 247 6.98 -9.61 10.24
CA ALA A 247 7.59 -10.11 11.47
C ALA A 247 7.91 -11.60 11.39
N ASP A 248 6.97 -12.41 10.89
CA ASP A 248 7.15 -13.85 10.69
C ASP A 248 8.25 -14.15 9.69
N ALA A 249 8.28 -13.42 8.56
CA ALA A 249 9.33 -13.55 7.56
C ALA A 249 10.73 -13.24 8.13
N LEU A 250 10.86 -12.19 8.95
CA LEU A 250 12.13 -11.86 9.61
C LEU A 250 12.56 -12.94 10.61
N GLN A 251 11.61 -13.55 11.34
CA GLN A 251 11.90 -14.65 12.26
C GLN A 251 12.33 -15.92 11.52
N GLU A 252 11.68 -16.24 10.39
CA GLU A 252 12.02 -17.43 9.61
C GLU A 252 13.43 -17.31 9.02
N VAL A 253 13.76 -16.15 8.43
CA VAL A 253 15.12 -15.86 7.97
C VAL A 253 16.11 -15.96 9.12
N ALA A 254 15.79 -15.40 10.30
CA ALA A 254 16.69 -15.47 11.45
C ALA A 254 17.04 -16.93 11.82
N ARG A 255 16.08 -17.86 11.73
CA ARG A 255 16.34 -19.30 11.96
C ARG A 255 17.26 -19.90 10.91
N GLU A 256 17.07 -19.55 9.62
CA GLU A 256 17.93 -20.04 8.55
C GLU A 256 19.36 -19.48 8.62
N LEU A 257 19.51 -18.26 9.14
CA LEU A 257 20.78 -17.55 9.19
C LEU A 257 21.60 -17.83 10.45
N GLU A 258 20.98 -18.27 11.53
CA GLU A 258 21.62 -18.63 12.81
C GLU A 258 22.90 -19.49 12.68
N PRO A 259 22.96 -20.54 11.84
CA PRO A 259 24.18 -21.34 11.68
C PRO A 259 25.30 -20.62 10.89
N ILE A 260 25.00 -19.53 10.18
CA ILE A 260 25.94 -18.80 9.31
C ILE A 260 26.43 -17.52 9.99
N ASP A 261 25.52 -16.73 10.53
CA ASP A 261 25.78 -15.45 11.17
C ASP A 261 24.83 -15.25 12.36
N PRO A 262 25.22 -15.68 13.58
CA PRO A 262 24.36 -15.62 14.76
C PRO A 262 24.09 -14.18 15.22
N GLU A 263 24.99 -13.24 14.94
CA GLU A 263 24.80 -11.82 15.29
C GLU A 263 23.67 -11.21 14.45
N LEU A 264 23.68 -11.44 13.13
CA LEU A 264 22.61 -10.94 12.26
C LEU A 264 21.29 -11.67 12.51
N ALA A 265 21.33 -12.96 12.80
CA ALA A 265 20.14 -13.73 13.17
C ALA A 265 19.45 -13.16 14.41
N GLU A 266 20.20 -12.83 15.47
CA GLU A 266 19.61 -12.25 16.68
C GLU A 266 19.04 -10.84 16.44
N ALA A 267 19.70 -10.03 15.61
CA ALA A 267 19.18 -8.73 15.20
C ALA A 267 17.84 -8.86 14.44
N LEU A 268 17.76 -9.77 13.46
CA LEU A 268 16.53 -10.04 12.70
C LEU A 268 15.40 -10.56 13.60
N ARG A 269 15.72 -11.44 14.55
CA ARG A 269 14.78 -12.00 15.54
C ARG A 269 14.29 -10.94 16.53
N GLY A 270 15.15 -9.99 16.90
CA GLY A 270 14.81 -8.80 17.69
C GLY A 270 13.85 -7.89 16.95
N SER A 271 14.22 -7.48 15.72
CA SER A 271 13.37 -6.65 14.85
C SER A 271 12.02 -7.31 14.58
N GLY A 272 11.96 -8.62 14.30
CA GLY A 272 10.71 -9.34 14.08
C GLY A 272 9.77 -9.30 15.29
N ARG A 273 10.29 -9.50 16.51
CA ARG A 273 9.49 -9.40 17.75
C ARG A 273 8.99 -7.98 18.02
N GLU A 274 9.84 -6.97 17.85
CA GLU A 274 9.45 -5.58 18.05
C GLU A 274 8.44 -5.11 16.98
N LEU A 275 8.54 -5.61 15.74
CA LEU A 275 7.60 -5.29 14.67
C LEU A 275 6.19 -5.86 14.91
N GLY A 276 6.11 -7.00 15.58
CA GLY A 276 4.84 -7.61 16.02
C GLY A 276 4.20 -6.92 17.23
N SER A 277 4.86 -5.93 17.83
CA SER A 277 4.30 -5.21 18.98
C SER A 277 3.20 -4.21 18.59
N ASP A 278 2.21 -4.05 19.46
CA ASP A 278 1.09 -3.12 19.25
C ASP A 278 1.54 -1.66 19.19
N ARG A 279 2.69 -1.33 19.79
CA ARG A 279 3.15 0.05 19.94
C ARG A 279 3.80 0.56 18.64
N PRO A 280 3.35 1.71 18.10
CA PRO A 280 3.91 2.24 16.86
C PRO A 280 5.37 2.71 17.00
N THR A 281 5.80 3.11 18.20
CA THR A 281 7.18 3.51 18.49
C THR A 281 8.15 2.34 18.36
N ASP A 282 7.77 1.18 18.90
CA ASP A 282 8.58 -0.02 18.94
C ASP A 282 8.75 -0.58 17.51
N ARG A 283 7.70 -0.47 16.68
CA ARG A 283 7.73 -0.83 15.26
C ARG A 283 8.68 0.02 14.42
N ALA A 284 8.70 1.33 14.63
CA ALA A 284 9.62 2.22 13.91
C ALA A 284 11.08 1.94 14.32
N LYS A 285 11.30 1.73 15.63
CA LYS A 285 12.61 1.37 16.17
C LYS A 285 13.12 0.04 15.61
N ALA A 286 12.27 -0.98 15.52
CA ALA A 286 12.61 -2.30 14.99
C ALA A 286 13.22 -2.24 13.57
N LEU A 287 12.67 -1.37 12.71
CA LEU A 287 13.12 -1.21 11.33
C LEU A 287 14.38 -0.33 11.21
N GLU A 288 14.57 0.62 12.13
CA GLU A 288 15.82 1.39 12.23
C GLU A 288 16.98 0.51 12.75
N ASP A 289 16.70 -0.36 13.72
CA ASP A 289 17.65 -1.34 14.25
C ASP A 289 18.04 -2.34 13.14
N LEU A 290 17.08 -2.77 12.32
CA LEU A 290 17.34 -3.60 11.12
C LEU A 290 18.23 -2.87 10.10
N ALA A 291 17.92 -1.60 9.80
CA ALA A 291 18.72 -0.80 8.88
C ALA A 291 20.15 -0.62 9.39
N SER A 292 20.32 -0.42 10.70
CA SER A 292 21.63 -0.30 11.36
C SER A 292 22.43 -1.61 11.30
N ALA A 293 21.77 -2.76 11.51
CA ALA A 293 22.40 -4.07 11.38
C ALA A 293 22.91 -4.34 9.94
N LEU A 294 22.11 -3.97 8.93
CA LEU A 294 22.52 -4.07 7.52
C LEU A 294 23.70 -3.15 7.18
N ASP A 295 23.74 -1.94 7.76
CA ASP A 295 24.83 -0.98 7.58
C ASP A 295 26.14 -1.49 8.22
N ALA A 296 26.06 -2.09 9.40
CA ALA A 296 27.19 -2.75 10.06
C ALA A 296 27.74 -3.90 9.21
N LEU A 297 26.87 -4.69 8.58
CA LEU A 297 27.27 -5.76 7.66
C LEU A 297 27.99 -5.21 6.42
N SER A 298 27.55 -4.06 5.89
CA SER A 298 28.23 -3.38 4.78
C SER A 298 29.64 -2.93 5.16
N THR A 299 29.81 -2.45 6.39
CA THR A 299 31.09 -1.96 6.92
C THR A 299 32.06 -3.11 7.13
N ARG A 300 31.59 -4.23 7.70
CA ARG A 300 32.41 -5.44 7.94
C ARG A 300 32.92 -6.08 6.65
N ARG A 301 32.17 -5.92 5.55
CA ARG A 301 32.48 -6.53 4.25
C ARG A 301 33.40 -5.69 3.38
N ARG A 302 33.62 -4.41 3.71
CA ARG A 302 34.56 -3.56 2.99
C ARG A 302 35.97 -4.05 3.34
N PRO A 303 36.70 -4.66 2.39
CA PRO A 303 38.06 -5.10 2.66
C PRO A 303 38.86 -3.85 3.02
N ASP A 304 39.55 -3.88 4.16
CA ASP A 304 40.50 -2.83 4.50
C ASP A 304 41.39 -2.62 3.27
N PRO A 305 41.48 -1.40 2.72
CA PRO A 305 42.29 -1.16 1.54
C PRO A 305 43.71 -1.56 1.90
N SER A 306 44.15 -2.69 1.35
CA SER A 306 45.46 -3.25 1.68
C SER A 306 46.51 -2.15 1.58
N PRO A 307 47.38 -1.98 2.60
CA PRO A 307 48.33 -0.87 2.69
C PRO A 307 49.32 -0.81 1.51
N VAL A 308 49.35 -1.84 0.66
CA VAL A 308 50.16 -1.95 -0.55
C VAL A 308 49.78 -0.92 -1.62
N GLN A 309 48.51 -0.49 -1.73
CA GLN A 309 48.14 0.58 -2.69
C GLN A 309 48.38 2.00 -2.16
N ALA A 310 48.45 2.19 -0.83
CA ALA A 310 48.80 3.50 -0.25
C ALA A 310 50.26 3.87 -0.51
N SER A 311 51.17 2.89 -0.61
CA SER A 311 52.60 3.12 -0.85
C SER A 311 52.96 3.41 -2.31
N LEU A 312 52.08 3.13 -3.28
CA LEU A 312 52.31 3.44 -4.71
C LEU A 312 51.84 4.85 -5.12
N ARG A 313 51.14 5.57 -4.23
CA ARG A 313 50.67 6.94 -4.49
C ARG A 313 51.59 8.03 -3.89
N SER A 314 52.64 7.61 -3.19
CA SER A 314 53.71 8.46 -2.65
C SER A 314 54.86 8.62 -3.65
N GLY A 315 54.56 8.91 -4.92
CA GLY A 315 55.57 9.36 -5.88
C GLY A 315 55.96 10.82 -5.61
N PRO A 316 57.23 11.22 -5.80
CA PRO A 316 57.72 12.55 -5.47
C PRO A 316 57.02 13.66 -6.30
N PRO A 317 56.90 14.89 -5.76
CA PRO A 317 56.25 16.00 -6.45
C PRO A 317 57.09 16.41 -7.67
N VAL A 318 56.57 16.18 -8.87
CA VAL A 318 57.11 16.76 -10.10
C VAL A 318 56.72 18.23 -10.13
N ALA A 319 57.70 19.09 -9.85
CA ALA A 319 57.62 20.53 -10.06
C ALA A 319 57.87 20.86 -11.55
N ALA A 320 57.23 21.95 -12.00
CA ALA A 320 57.37 22.63 -13.29
C ALA A 320 56.63 21.96 -14.48
N LEU A 321 56.00 22.65 -15.42
CA LEU A 321 56.26 23.98 -15.97
C LEU A 321 54.95 24.71 -16.35
N ASN A 322 55.04 26.05 -16.27
CA ASN A 322 54.20 27.02 -16.94
C ASN A 322 53.98 26.72 -18.43
N ALA A 323 52.72 26.76 -18.89
CA ALA A 323 52.38 27.20 -20.23
C ALA A 323 50.95 27.78 -20.24
N ASP A 324 50.91 29.09 -20.46
CA ASP A 324 49.77 29.85 -21.00
C ASP A 324 49.16 29.11 -22.22
N PRO A 325 47.84 29.21 -22.43
CA PRO A 325 47.41 30.27 -23.34
C PRO A 325 46.13 30.98 -22.93
N THR A 326 46.21 32.30 -23.05
CA THR A 326 45.10 33.23 -23.16
C THR A 326 44.21 32.93 -24.38
N VAL A 327 42.92 33.30 -24.27
CA VAL A 327 41.99 33.79 -25.31
C VAL A 327 40.67 32.99 -25.44
N LEU A 328 39.55 33.74 -25.39
CA LEU A 328 38.12 33.43 -25.60
C LEU A 328 37.44 32.71 -24.41
N GLY A 329 36.74 33.37 -23.48
CA GLY A 329 35.83 34.51 -23.66
C GLY A 329 34.40 34.01 -23.88
N LEU A 330 33.68 33.73 -22.79
CA LEU A 330 32.21 33.82 -22.71
C LEU A 330 31.80 33.82 -21.23
N ARG A 331 31.56 35.04 -20.73
CA ARG A 331 30.85 35.34 -19.50
C ARG A 331 29.47 34.67 -19.52
N SER A 332 29.14 33.93 -18.47
CA SER A 332 27.75 33.82 -18.00
C SER A 332 27.72 33.97 -16.50
N SER A 333 27.64 35.23 -16.08
CA SER A 333 27.31 35.67 -14.75
C SER A 333 25.81 35.60 -14.54
N ARG A 334 25.34 34.80 -13.57
CA ARG A 334 24.16 35.15 -12.74
C ARG A 334 24.06 34.31 -11.46
N LYS A 335 24.50 34.95 -10.37
CA LYS A 335 23.91 34.86 -9.02
C LYS A 335 22.41 35.26 -9.11
N PRO A 336 21.53 34.81 -8.20
CA PRO A 336 21.47 35.49 -6.91
C PRO A 336 21.20 34.59 -5.70
N ASP A 337 21.69 35.09 -4.56
CA ASP A 337 21.43 34.63 -3.20
C ASP A 337 19.94 34.71 -2.84
N ALA A 338 19.45 33.72 -2.09
CA ALA A 338 18.18 33.79 -1.38
C ALA A 338 18.45 33.92 0.14
N PRO A 339 17.79 34.87 0.84
CA PRO A 339 18.06 35.14 2.24
C PRO A 339 17.40 34.15 3.19
N ARG A 340 18.16 33.77 4.22
CA ARG A 340 17.72 33.06 5.42
C ARG A 340 16.73 33.92 6.21
N SER A 341 15.48 33.47 6.36
CA SER A 341 14.54 34.01 7.35
C SER A 341 14.85 33.42 8.73
N SER A 342 15.53 34.21 9.56
CA SER A 342 15.57 33.98 11.02
C SER A 342 14.28 34.50 11.63
N GLY A 343 13.35 33.60 11.94
CA GLY A 343 12.17 33.88 12.75
C GLY A 343 12.58 34.08 14.20
N ARG A 344 12.73 35.35 14.58
CA ARG A 344 12.97 35.85 15.93
C ARG A 344 11.69 35.67 16.77
N THR A 345 11.75 34.77 17.75
CA THR A 345 10.78 34.67 18.84
C THR A 345 11.08 35.78 19.86
N THR A 346 10.34 36.89 19.79
CA THR A 346 10.25 37.83 20.91
C THR A 346 9.21 37.31 21.88
N GLY A 347 9.67 36.95 23.08
CA GLY A 347 8.80 36.78 24.24
C GLY A 347 8.12 38.11 24.58
N ALA A 348 6.82 38.04 24.86
CA ALA A 348 6.10 39.06 25.60
C ALA A 348 5.90 38.52 27.01
N SER A 349 6.72 39.07 27.89
CA SER A 349 6.69 38.93 29.34
C SER A 349 5.42 39.57 29.92
N ALA A 350 4.99 39.00 31.03
CA ALA A 350 3.99 39.50 31.96
C ALA A 350 4.27 40.93 32.46
N ALA A 351 3.19 41.68 32.65
CA ALA A 351 3.00 42.75 33.64
C ALA A 351 1.48 42.83 33.87
N ASP A 352 0.95 42.33 34.97
CA ASP A 352 0.74 43.06 36.23
C ASP A 352 0.00 44.40 36.07
N ALA A 353 -1.29 44.40 36.43
CA ALA A 353 -1.95 45.52 37.10
C ALA A 353 -3.24 45.02 37.81
N PRO A 354 -3.38 45.26 39.13
CA PRO A 354 -4.56 44.92 39.92
C PRO A 354 -5.45 46.15 40.15
N LEU A 355 -6.79 46.00 40.16
CA LEU A 355 -7.69 46.93 40.84
C LEU A 355 -8.94 46.20 41.39
N GLU A 356 -9.04 46.22 42.72
CA GLU A 356 -10.24 45.99 43.54
C GLU A 356 -11.31 47.06 43.20
N GLY A 357 -12.57 46.70 42.89
CA GLY A 357 -13.74 46.72 43.81
C GLY A 357 -14.48 48.08 43.82
N PRO A 358 -15.69 48.25 44.40
CA PRO A 358 -16.87 47.39 44.51
C PRO A 358 -18.19 48.11 44.11
N ALA A 359 -19.33 47.44 44.35
CA ALA A 359 -20.65 48.00 44.74
C ALA A 359 -21.80 48.14 43.71
N GLU A 360 -22.95 47.65 44.20
CA GLU A 360 -24.33 48.09 44.02
C GLU A 360 -25.17 47.65 42.80
N ALA A 361 -26.13 46.78 43.13
CA ALA A 361 -27.40 46.62 42.44
C ALA A 361 -28.26 47.91 42.55
N PRO A 362 -29.28 48.08 41.69
CA PRO A 362 -30.60 47.66 42.14
C PRO A 362 -31.52 47.06 41.05
N ASP A 363 -32.26 46.05 41.48
CA ASP A 363 -33.72 45.91 41.39
C ASP A 363 -34.47 46.52 40.17
N ARG A 364 -35.02 45.65 39.30
CA ARG A 364 -36.30 45.94 38.63
C ARG A 364 -37.08 44.69 38.21
N ALA A 365 -38.33 44.72 38.63
CA ALA A 365 -39.38 43.72 38.56
C ALA A 365 -39.88 43.33 37.15
N ALA A 366 -40.28 42.06 37.07
CA ALA A 366 -41.54 41.50 36.55
C ALA A 366 -42.01 41.79 35.10
N GLY A 367 -42.10 40.71 34.30
CA GLY A 367 -42.99 40.57 33.15
C GLY A 367 -42.83 39.20 32.44
N PRO A 368 -43.88 38.55 31.92
CA PRO A 368 -44.06 37.09 32.07
C PRO A 368 -43.92 36.24 30.79
N ALA A 369 -43.83 34.92 31.03
CA ALA A 369 -44.21 33.79 30.17
C ALA A 369 -43.38 33.50 28.90
N GLY A 370 -42.72 32.33 28.90
CA GLY A 370 -42.20 31.75 27.65
C GLY A 370 -41.25 30.56 27.80
N ILE A 371 -41.83 29.36 28.03
CA ILE A 371 -41.34 28.05 27.53
C ILE A 371 -39.94 27.58 27.98
N GLY A 372 -39.94 26.74 29.02
CA GLY A 372 -39.21 25.46 29.08
C GLY A 372 -37.72 25.45 28.69
N ARG A 373 -36.88 26.15 29.46
CA ARG A 373 -35.42 25.99 29.43
C ARG A 373 -35.05 24.79 30.30
N ILE A 374 -34.61 23.69 29.68
CA ILE A 374 -33.94 22.59 30.40
C ILE A 374 -32.57 23.14 30.82
N GLU A 375 -32.43 23.48 32.10
CA GLU A 375 -31.14 23.70 32.75
C GLU A 375 -30.37 22.37 32.76
N ALA A 376 -29.58 22.15 31.71
CA ALA A 376 -28.46 21.23 31.79
C ALA A 376 -27.39 21.89 32.66
N ALA A 377 -27.14 21.29 33.83
CA ALA A 377 -26.05 21.61 34.72
C ALA A 377 -24.75 21.85 33.92
N GLY A 378 -24.04 22.92 34.26
CA GLY A 378 -22.84 23.37 33.57
C GLY A 378 -21.79 22.27 33.45
N LEU A 379 -21.73 21.65 32.28
CA LEU A 379 -20.56 20.91 31.83
C LEU A 379 -19.64 21.93 31.14
N GLN A 380 -18.65 22.43 31.88
CA GLN A 380 -17.48 23.04 31.26
C GLN A 380 -16.78 21.94 30.46
N VAL A 381 -17.00 21.94 29.15
CA VAL A 381 -16.24 21.12 28.20
C VAL A 381 -14.82 21.67 28.21
N GLY A 382 -13.97 21.06 29.05
CA GLY A 382 -12.53 21.30 29.04
C GLY A 382 -11.94 20.97 27.67
N THR A 383 -10.88 21.68 27.30
CA THR A 383 -10.23 21.71 25.98
C THR A 383 -9.53 20.40 25.58
N ASP A 384 -9.90 19.27 26.19
CA ASP A 384 -9.30 17.96 25.94
C ASP A 384 -10.37 16.95 25.45
N PRO A 385 -10.48 16.72 24.13
CA PRO A 385 -11.47 15.82 23.55
C PRO A 385 -11.27 14.34 23.90
N GLN A 386 -10.24 13.98 24.68
CA GLN A 386 -9.98 12.59 25.09
C GLN A 386 -10.46 12.24 26.51
N ARG A 387 -10.87 13.23 27.33
CA ARG A 387 -11.46 12.97 28.65
C ARG A 387 -12.98 12.89 28.58
N VAL A 388 -13.49 11.81 28.02
CA VAL A 388 -14.90 11.43 28.23
C VAL A 388 -15.02 10.89 29.67
N PRO A 389 -15.83 11.52 30.55
CA PRO A 389 -16.07 11.02 31.91
C PRO A 389 -16.51 9.56 31.88
N TRP A 390 -16.00 8.74 32.81
CA TRP A 390 -16.25 7.31 32.83
C TRP A 390 -17.75 6.97 32.91
N GLU A 391 -18.55 7.83 33.56
CA GLU A 391 -20.01 7.74 33.66
C GLU A 391 -20.73 7.80 32.29
N LEU A 392 -20.16 8.54 31.32
CA LEU A 392 -20.68 8.66 29.96
C LEU A 392 -20.33 7.45 29.09
N ARG A 393 -19.26 6.71 29.42
CA ARG A 393 -18.87 5.50 28.68
C ARG A 393 -19.92 4.41 28.80
N ASP A 394 -20.52 4.21 29.97
CA ASP A 394 -21.56 3.20 30.17
C ASP A 394 -22.87 3.56 29.48
N THR A 395 -23.23 4.85 29.43
CA THR A 395 -24.41 5.31 28.70
C THR A 395 -24.26 5.10 27.20
N VAL A 396 -23.10 5.46 26.64
CA VAL A 396 -22.77 5.21 25.23
C VAL A 396 -22.73 3.71 24.94
N ARG A 397 -22.13 2.90 25.82
CA ARG A 397 -22.05 1.45 25.64
C ARG A 397 -23.43 0.78 25.69
N ARG A 398 -24.34 1.28 26.53
CA ARG A 398 -25.73 0.81 26.63
C ARG A 398 -26.57 1.24 25.43
N TYR A 399 -26.27 2.38 24.81
CA TYR A 399 -26.95 2.87 23.60
C TYR A 399 -26.52 2.12 22.33
N PHE A 400 -25.28 1.64 22.27
CA PHE A 400 -24.73 0.90 21.12
C PHE A 400 -24.70 -0.63 21.31
N ALA A 401 -25.11 -1.15 22.47
CA ALA A 401 -25.26 -2.58 22.66
C ALA A 401 -26.42 -3.11 21.79
N PRO A 402 -26.21 -4.17 20.99
CA PRO A 402 -27.28 -4.76 20.20
C PRO A 402 -28.38 -5.23 21.15
N ALA A 403 -29.62 -4.81 20.89
CA ALA A 403 -30.78 -5.25 21.67
C ALA A 403 -30.86 -6.78 21.60
N GLU A 404 -30.44 -7.43 22.69
CA GLU A 404 -30.62 -8.87 22.87
C GLU A 404 -32.12 -9.13 22.75
N ARG A 405 -32.51 -9.83 21.68
CA ARG A 405 -33.88 -10.29 21.51
C ARG A 405 -34.16 -11.26 22.65
N ALA A 406 -35.02 -10.84 23.57
CA ALA A 406 -35.62 -11.72 24.55
C ALA A 406 -36.24 -12.94 23.85
N PRO A 407 -36.15 -14.14 24.46
CA PRO A 407 -36.55 -15.41 23.86
C PRO A 407 -38.04 -15.51 23.52
#